data_AF-A0A3B9HDZ3-F1
#
_entry.id   AF-A0A3B9HDZ3-F1
#
_cell.length_a   1.000
_cell.length_b   1.000
_cell.length_c   1.000
_cell.angle_alpha   90.00
_cell.angle_beta   90.00
_cell.angle_gamma   90.00
#
_symmetry.space_group_name_H-M   'P 1'
#
loop_
_entity.id
_entity.type
_entity.pdbx_description
1 polymer ?
#
loop_
_entity_poly.entity_id
_entity_poly.type
_entity_poly.pdbx_seq_one_letter_code
_entity_poly.pdbx_strand_id
1 'polypeptide(L)'
;FAGLNHSMSGGSGAHYMRAGLLVYVIGATVVIGESALTIGMAEAASGGNQAVGEALYGAAHAIGSAGEATRFLGMAVIGFAIYTQKNLHMVLGCLMFLIGLIGVGLSVCMYQSDFMMIAYVGMTIVTVATGILVVRAKE
;
A
#
# COMPACT_ATOMS: atom_id res chain seq x y z
N PHE A 1 2.34 -0.56 -12.42
CA PHE A 1 3.07 0.73 -12.29
C PHE A 1 4.26 0.92 -13.24
N ALA A 2 4.90 -0.12 -13.78
CA ALA A 2 6.05 0.05 -14.68
C ALA A 2 5.77 0.95 -15.92
N GLY A 3 4.59 0.80 -16.55
CA GLY A 3 4.18 1.66 -17.67
C GLY A 3 3.97 3.13 -17.29
N LEU A 4 3.53 3.38 -16.06
CA LEU A 4 3.32 4.74 -15.51
C LEU A 4 4.64 5.41 -15.15
N ASN A 5 5.59 4.66 -14.56
CA ASN A 5 6.92 5.17 -14.30
C ASN A 5 7.69 5.52 -15.59
N HIS A 6 7.48 4.76 -16.65
CA HIS A 6 8.07 5.04 -17.96
C HIS A 6 7.41 6.24 -18.65
N SER A 7 6.07 6.36 -18.62
CA SER A 7 5.39 7.53 -19.18
C SER A 7 5.72 8.83 -18.45
N MET A 8 6.24 8.74 -17.23
CA MET A 8 6.64 9.88 -16.43
C MET A 8 8.13 10.24 -16.55
N SER A 9 8.94 9.47 -17.29
CA SER A 9 10.39 9.68 -17.35
C SER A 9 10.74 11.03 -17.97
N GLY A 10 11.40 11.91 -17.20
CA GLY A 10 11.83 13.24 -17.64
C GLY A 10 10.88 14.39 -17.25
N GLY A 11 9.73 14.11 -16.64
CA GLY A 11 8.80 15.15 -16.16
C GLY A 11 8.96 15.48 -14.66
N SER A 12 8.32 16.57 -14.22
CA SER A 12 8.39 17.09 -12.84
C SER A 12 7.93 16.11 -11.76
N GLY A 13 7.03 15.17 -12.09
CA GLY A 13 6.52 14.15 -11.17
C GLY A 13 7.36 12.86 -11.08
N ALA A 14 8.40 12.70 -11.91
CA ALA A 14 9.13 11.45 -12.06
C ALA A 14 9.81 10.99 -10.75
N HIS A 15 10.39 11.92 -10.00
CA HIS A 15 11.06 11.63 -8.73
C HIS A 15 10.08 11.16 -7.66
N TYR A 16 8.92 11.81 -7.56
CA TYR A 16 7.85 11.41 -6.65
C TYR A 16 7.26 10.05 -7.02
N MET A 17 7.08 9.78 -8.32
CA MET A 17 6.58 8.48 -8.78
C MET A 17 7.53 7.33 -8.38
N ARG A 18 8.83 7.52 -8.58
CA ARG A 18 9.85 6.52 -8.20
C ARG A 18 9.93 6.33 -6.69
N ALA A 19 9.94 7.42 -5.93
CA ALA A 19 9.96 7.37 -4.47
C ALA A 19 8.71 6.67 -3.92
N GLY A 20 7.53 7.05 -4.41
CA GLY A 20 6.27 6.41 -4.01
C GLY A 20 6.22 4.93 -4.36
N LEU A 21 6.72 4.53 -5.54
CA LEU A 21 6.83 3.13 -5.92
C LEU A 21 7.78 2.34 -5.01
N LEU A 22 8.93 2.90 -4.66
CA LEU A 22 9.88 2.25 -3.74
C LEU A 22 9.23 2.03 -2.38
N VAL A 23 8.61 3.07 -1.81
CA VAL A 23 7.93 2.99 -0.53
C VAL A 23 6.78 1.98 -0.57
N TYR A 24 6.00 1.96 -1.68
CA TYR A 24 4.93 0.99 -1.87
C TYR A 24 5.44 -0.46 -1.87
N VAL A 25 6.54 -0.73 -2.59
CA VAL A 25 7.13 -2.08 -2.69
C VAL A 25 7.74 -2.52 -1.35
N ILE A 26 8.39 -1.61 -0.63
CA ILE A 26 8.91 -1.89 0.72
C ILE A 26 7.75 -2.27 1.63
N GLY A 27 6.69 -1.45 1.69
CA GLY A 27 5.52 -1.74 2.52
C GLY A 27 4.88 -3.10 2.17
N ALA A 28 4.68 -3.38 0.88
CA ALA A 28 4.16 -4.67 0.43
C ALA A 28 5.04 -5.86 0.86
N THR A 29 6.36 -5.69 0.90
CA THR A 29 7.29 -6.74 1.35
C THR A 29 7.21 -6.96 2.86
N VAL A 30 7.02 -5.89 3.64
CA VAL A 30 6.83 -5.99 5.10
C VAL A 30 5.56 -6.77 5.45
N VAL A 31 4.48 -6.61 4.69
CA VAL A 31 3.23 -7.38 4.86
C VAL A 31 3.43 -8.88 4.58
N ILE A 32 4.36 -9.26 3.70
CA ILE A 32 4.75 -10.67 3.55
C ILE A 32 5.39 -11.18 4.86
N GLY A 33 6.13 -10.33 5.56
CA GLY A 33 6.70 -10.64 6.87
C GLY A 33 5.62 -10.97 7.91
N GLU A 34 4.52 -10.23 7.94
CA GLU A 34 3.36 -10.57 8.78
C GLU A 34 2.85 -11.98 8.50
N SER A 35 2.69 -12.35 7.22
CA SER A 35 2.25 -13.70 6.85
C SER A 35 3.18 -14.79 7.40
N ALA A 36 4.50 -14.56 7.39
CA ALA A 36 5.47 -15.48 7.96
C ALA A 36 5.33 -15.60 9.50
N LEU A 37 5.10 -14.49 10.19
CA LEU A 37 4.85 -14.48 11.64
C LEU A 37 3.56 -15.20 12.00
N THR A 38 2.51 -15.05 11.19
CA THR A 38 1.24 -15.77 11.38
C THR A 38 1.40 -17.28 11.20
N ILE A 39 2.25 -17.72 10.27
CA ILE A 39 2.61 -19.14 10.13
C ILE A 39 3.31 -19.63 11.40
N GLY A 40 4.34 -18.91 11.87
CA GLY A 40 5.07 -19.27 13.10
C GLY A 40 4.16 -19.29 14.35
N MET A 41 3.19 -18.38 14.41
CA MET A 41 2.17 -18.37 15.47
C MET A 41 1.34 -19.65 15.46
N ALA A 42 0.87 -20.08 14.28
CA ALA A 42 0.07 -21.29 14.13
C ALA A 42 0.88 -22.54 14.51
N GLU A 43 2.15 -22.60 14.13
CA GLU A 43 3.07 -23.67 14.52
C GLU A 43 3.26 -23.71 16.05
N ALA A 44 3.54 -22.57 16.69
CA ALA A 44 3.71 -22.48 18.13
C ALA A 44 2.44 -22.90 18.90
N ALA A 45 1.27 -22.50 18.41
CA ALA A 45 -0.01 -22.91 18.98
C ALA A 45 -0.24 -24.43 18.84
N SER A 46 0.10 -25.01 17.69
CA SER A 46 -0.02 -26.46 17.47
C SER A 46 0.93 -27.27 18.38
N GLY A 47 2.09 -26.71 18.71
CA GLY A 47 3.07 -27.30 19.62
C GLY A 47 2.78 -27.06 21.11
N GLY A 48 1.64 -26.43 21.46
CA GLY A 48 1.26 -26.15 22.85
C GLY A 48 2.04 -25.01 23.52
N ASN A 49 2.82 -24.23 22.76
CA ASN A 49 3.61 -23.12 23.29
C ASN A 49 2.88 -21.79 23.12
N GLN A 50 1.85 -21.59 23.95
CA GLN A 50 0.96 -20.43 23.87
C GLN A 50 1.69 -19.10 24.10
N ALA A 51 2.70 -19.06 24.97
CA ALA A 51 3.49 -17.86 25.23
C ALA A 51 4.24 -17.36 23.97
N VAL A 52 4.79 -18.29 23.17
CA VAL A 52 5.42 -17.93 21.89
C VAL A 52 4.38 -17.52 20.86
N GLY A 53 3.21 -18.18 20.83
CA GLY A 53 2.09 -17.79 19.98
C GLY A 53 1.63 -16.34 20.22
N GLU A 54 1.46 -15.93 21.48
CA GLU A 54 1.04 -14.57 21.85
C GLU A 54 2.10 -13.52 21.49
N ALA A 55 3.39 -13.83 21.70
CA ALA A 55 4.48 -12.95 21.30
C ALA A 55 4.52 -12.73 19.77
N LEU A 56 4.33 -13.82 19.00
CA LEU A 56 4.26 -13.77 17.54
C LEU A 56 3.01 -13.04 17.04
N TYR A 57 1.88 -13.16 17.74
CA TYR A 57 0.67 -12.39 17.44
C TYR A 57 0.90 -10.89 17.57
N GLY A 58 1.50 -10.43 18.66
CA GLY A 58 1.84 -9.01 18.84
C GLY A 58 2.82 -8.50 17.78
N ALA A 59 3.84 -9.29 17.45
CA ALA A 59 4.81 -8.97 16.42
C ALA A 59 4.20 -8.91 15.02
N ALA A 60 3.35 -9.89 14.66
CA ALA A 60 2.64 -9.93 13.38
C ALA A 60 1.81 -8.67 13.18
N HIS A 61 1.04 -8.26 14.19
CA HIS A 61 0.20 -7.06 14.11
C HIS A 61 1.00 -5.77 14.00
N ALA A 62 2.10 -5.63 14.75
CA ALA A 62 2.96 -4.47 14.66
C ALA A 62 3.59 -4.35 13.26
N ILE A 63 4.06 -5.47 12.72
CA ILE A 63 4.67 -5.54 11.39
C ILE A 63 3.62 -5.32 10.30
N GLY A 64 2.44 -5.93 10.40
CA GLY A 64 1.33 -5.76 9.46
C GLY A 64 0.85 -4.31 9.41
N SER A 65 0.60 -3.69 10.58
CA SER A 65 0.24 -2.28 10.69
C SER A 65 1.28 -1.35 10.06
N ALA A 66 2.56 -1.55 10.38
CA ALA A 66 3.64 -0.74 9.84
C ALA A 66 3.83 -0.95 8.33
N GLY A 67 3.74 -2.19 7.86
CA GLY A 67 3.84 -2.56 6.45
C GLY A 67 2.73 -1.94 5.61
N GLU A 68 1.49 -2.05 6.08
CA GLU A 68 0.33 -1.52 5.37
C GLU A 68 0.30 0.01 5.40
N ALA A 69 0.66 0.65 6.53
CA ALA A 69 0.84 2.09 6.60
C ALA A 69 1.91 2.58 5.61
N THR A 70 3.05 1.87 5.53
CA THR A 70 4.12 2.20 4.59
C THR A 70 3.63 2.05 3.14
N ARG A 71 2.89 0.97 2.84
CA ARG A 71 2.34 0.71 1.52
C ARG A 71 1.36 1.80 1.08
N PHE A 72 0.42 2.17 1.95
CA PHE A 72 -0.54 3.24 1.69
C PHE A 72 0.11 4.61 1.54
N LEU A 73 1.18 4.88 2.31
CA LEU A 73 1.98 6.09 2.15
C LEU A 73 2.66 6.14 0.77
N GLY A 74 3.23 5.02 0.32
CA GLY A 74 3.76 4.90 -1.05
C GLY A 74 2.70 5.17 -2.11
N MET A 75 1.48 4.67 -1.90
CA MET A 75 0.34 4.92 -2.80
C MET A 75 -0.08 6.40 -2.82
N ALA A 76 -0.09 7.06 -1.65
CA ALA A 76 -0.37 8.49 -1.57
C ALA A 76 0.67 9.30 -2.38
N VAL A 77 1.96 8.99 -2.22
CA VAL A 77 3.05 9.66 -2.96
C VAL A 77 2.92 9.43 -4.47
N ILE A 78 2.51 8.23 -4.91
CA ILE A 78 2.19 7.94 -6.33
C ILE A 78 1.03 8.83 -6.81
N GLY A 79 -0.05 8.96 -6.04
CA GLY A 79 -1.19 9.82 -6.37
C GLY A 79 -0.77 11.29 -6.52
N PHE A 80 0.09 11.78 -5.62
CA PHE A 80 0.66 13.12 -5.70
C PHE A 80 1.55 13.31 -6.94
N ALA A 81 2.33 12.30 -7.32
CA ALA A 81 3.13 12.33 -8.55
C ALA A 81 2.25 12.46 -9.81
N ILE A 82 1.14 11.70 -9.87
CA ILE A 82 0.16 11.79 -10.96
C ILE A 82 -0.48 13.19 -11.01
N TYR A 83 -0.83 13.75 -9.85
CA TYR A 83 -1.39 15.09 -9.74
C TYR A 83 -0.44 16.19 -10.26
N THR A 84 0.84 16.13 -9.89
CA THR A 84 1.84 17.13 -10.29
C THR A 84 2.22 17.04 -11.76
N GLN A 85 2.25 15.84 -12.33
CA GLN A 85 2.60 15.64 -13.73
C GLN A 85 1.43 15.88 -14.70
N LYS A 86 0.17 15.82 -14.22
CA LYS A 86 -1.07 15.98 -15.01
C LYS A 86 -1.14 15.07 -16.26
N ASN A 87 -0.37 13.99 -16.27
CA ASN A 87 -0.31 13.01 -17.36
C ASN A 87 -1.55 12.10 -17.41
N LEU A 88 -2.24 11.93 -16.28
CA LEU A 88 -3.54 11.27 -16.17
C LEU A 88 -4.55 12.26 -15.59
N HIS A 89 -5.82 11.88 -15.58
CA HIS A 89 -6.89 12.68 -14.98
C HIS A 89 -6.54 13.10 -13.55
N MET A 90 -6.51 14.41 -13.30
CA MET A 90 -6.21 15.03 -12.00
C MET A 90 -7.06 14.47 -10.86
N VAL A 91 -8.32 14.13 -11.15
CA VAL A 91 -9.25 13.49 -10.20
C VAL A 91 -8.72 12.15 -9.70
N LEU A 92 -8.12 11.34 -10.57
CA LEU A 92 -7.53 10.05 -10.17
C LEU A 92 -6.35 10.26 -9.20
N GLY A 93 -5.46 11.22 -9.51
CA GLY A 93 -4.33 11.54 -8.64
C GLY A 93 -4.78 11.98 -7.24
N CYS A 94 -5.80 12.83 -7.15
CA CYS A 94 -6.40 13.24 -5.88
C CYS A 94 -7.03 12.06 -5.12
N LEU A 95 -7.79 11.20 -5.80
CA LEU A 95 -8.42 10.04 -5.17
C LEU A 95 -7.37 9.05 -4.62
N MET A 96 -6.32 8.77 -5.38
CA MET A 96 -5.19 7.95 -4.92
C MET A 96 -4.52 8.56 -3.69
N PHE A 97 -4.26 9.88 -3.71
CA PHE A 97 -3.67 10.57 -2.59
C PHE A 97 -4.52 10.46 -1.31
N LEU A 98 -5.83 10.73 -1.42
CA LEU A 98 -6.76 10.69 -0.28
C LEU A 98 -6.93 9.28 0.27
N ILE A 99 -7.12 8.28 -0.59
CA ILE A 99 -7.25 6.88 -0.16
C ILE A 99 -5.95 6.40 0.49
N GLY A 100 -4.80 6.83 -0.04
CA GLY A 100 -3.50 6.55 0.57
C GLY A 100 -3.41 7.12 1.99
N LEU A 101 -3.79 8.38 2.20
CA LEU A 101 -3.79 8.98 3.55
C LEU A 101 -4.77 8.31 4.51
N ILE A 102 -5.99 7.99 4.04
CA ILE A 102 -6.98 7.26 4.85
C ILE A 102 -6.42 5.88 5.23
N GLY A 103 -5.80 5.17 4.29
CA GLY A 103 -5.17 3.88 4.53
C GLY A 103 -4.03 3.95 5.54
N VAL A 104 -3.19 5.00 5.51
CA VAL A 104 -2.16 5.23 6.55
C VAL A 104 -2.81 5.41 7.92
N GLY A 105 -3.82 6.29 8.03
CA GLY A 105 -4.49 6.58 9.29
C GLY A 105 -5.17 5.35 9.89
N LEU A 106 -5.87 4.58 9.06
CA LEU A 106 -6.51 3.34 9.49
C LEU A 106 -5.46 2.29 9.88
N SER A 107 -4.38 2.14 9.11
CA SER A 107 -3.31 1.17 9.40
C SER A 107 -2.65 1.42 10.75
N VAL A 108 -2.46 2.68 11.14
CA VAL A 108 -1.81 3.03 12.42
C VAL A 108 -2.78 2.95 13.59
N CYS A 109 -4.02 3.43 13.42
CA CYS A 109 -4.96 3.59 14.54
C CYS A 109 -5.87 2.38 14.75
N MET A 110 -6.23 1.67 13.68
CA MET A 110 -7.31 0.69 13.67
C MET A 110 -7.00 -0.51 12.77
N TYR A 111 -5.75 -1.01 12.83
CA TYR A 111 -5.28 -2.10 11.96
C TYR A 111 -6.20 -3.33 11.95
N GLN A 112 -6.64 -3.74 13.13
CA GLN A 112 -7.46 -4.93 13.34
C GLN A 112 -8.96 -4.70 13.08
N SER A 113 -9.36 -3.48 12.75
CA SER A 113 -10.78 -3.16 12.55
C SER A 113 -11.22 -3.41 11.11
N ASP A 114 -12.47 -3.84 10.96
CA ASP A 114 -13.14 -3.96 9.66
C ASP A 114 -13.16 -2.64 8.87
N PHE A 115 -12.97 -1.49 9.53
CA PHE A 115 -12.80 -0.20 8.85
C PHE A 115 -11.64 -0.19 7.84
N MET A 116 -10.62 -1.06 7.99
CA MET A 116 -9.54 -1.20 7.01
C MET A 116 -10.04 -1.58 5.61
N MET A 117 -11.19 -2.26 5.53
CA MET A 117 -11.81 -2.65 4.27
C MET A 117 -12.08 -1.42 3.37
N ILE A 118 -12.36 -0.26 3.96
CA ILE A 118 -12.53 1.00 3.22
C ILE A 118 -11.27 1.35 2.43
N ALA A 119 -10.10 1.24 3.07
CA ALA A 119 -8.82 1.53 2.44
C ALA A 119 -8.46 0.49 1.37
N TYR A 120 -8.72 -0.80 1.62
CA TYR A 120 -8.46 -1.87 0.66
C TYR A 120 -9.34 -1.80 -0.59
N VAL A 121 -10.65 -1.55 -0.42
CA VAL A 121 -11.60 -1.37 -1.52
C VAL A 121 -11.21 -0.12 -2.32
N GLY A 122 -10.93 0.99 -1.64
CA GLY A 122 -10.45 2.21 -2.28
C GLY A 122 -9.19 1.99 -3.11
N MET A 123 -8.18 1.32 -2.54
CA MET A 123 -6.93 0.99 -3.24
C MET A 123 -7.18 0.15 -4.49
N THR A 124 -8.06 -0.84 -4.40
CA THR A 124 -8.40 -1.72 -5.53
C THR A 124 -9.01 -0.91 -6.66
N ILE A 125 -10.01 -0.06 -6.36
CA ILE A 125 -10.70 0.77 -7.35
C ILE A 125 -9.70 1.70 -8.06
N VAL A 126 -8.88 2.44 -7.31
CA VAL A 126 -7.94 3.39 -7.92
C VAL A 126 -6.82 2.70 -8.68
N THR A 127 -6.39 1.51 -8.26
CA THR A 127 -5.37 0.73 -8.98
C THR A 127 -5.90 0.24 -10.32
N VAL A 128 -7.13 -0.29 -10.34
CA VAL A 128 -7.79 -0.72 -11.58
C VAL A 128 -8.03 0.47 -12.51
N ALA A 129 -8.56 1.58 -12.00
CA ALA A 129 -8.79 2.79 -12.78
C ALA A 129 -7.48 3.33 -13.39
N THR A 130 -6.40 3.30 -12.62
CA THR A 130 -5.06 3.66 -13.09
C THR A 130 -4.60 2.73 -14.21
N GLY A 131 -4.78 1.42 -14.05
CA GLY A 131 -4.45 0.44 -15.08
C GLY A 131 -5.18 0.69 -16.41
N ILE A 132 -6.50 0.91 -16.35
CA ILE A 132 -7.33 1.20 -17.53
C ILE A 132 -6.85 2.46 -18.24
N LEU A 133 -6.62 3.55 -17.50
CA LEU A 133 -6.18 4.82 -18.09
C LEU A 133 -4.78 4.74 -18.71
N VAL A 134 -3.87 3.98 -18.10
CA VAL A 134 -2.52 3.76 -18.65
C VAL A 134 -2.56 2.95 -19.94
N VAL A 135 -3.47 1.98 -20.08
CA VAL A 135 -3.63 1.22 -21.33
C VAL A 135 -4.24 2.11 -22.42
N ARG A 136 -5.29 2.86 -22.10
CA ARG A 136 -5.94 3.79 -23.06
C ARG A 136 -5.03 4.91 -23.53
N ALA A 137 -4.11 5.39 -22.68
CA ALA A 137 -3.16 6.43 -23.06
C ALA A 137 -2.07 5.95 -24.04
N LYS A 138 -1.97 4.64 -24.31
CA LYS A 138 -1.06 4.06 -25.31
C LYS A 138 -1.71 3.82 -26.67
N GLU A 139 -3.04 3.88 -26.75
CA GLU A 139 -3.81 3.89 -28.00
C GLU A 139 -3.83 5.32 -28.58
#